data_AF-A0A1J3CY71-F1
#
_entry.id   AF-A0A1J3CY71-F1
#
_cell.length_a   1.000
_cell.length_b   1.000
_cell.length_c   1.000
_cell.angle_alpha   90.00
_cell.angle_beta   90.00
_cell.angle_gamma   90.00
#
_symmetry.space_group_name_H-M   'P 1'
#
loop_
_entity.id
_entity.type
_entity.pdbx_description
1 polymer ?
#
loop_
_entity_poly.entity_id
_entity_poly.type
_entity_poly.pdbx_seq_one_letter_code
_entity_poly.pdbx_strand_id
1 'polypeptide(L)'
;LYLGPNPWATVDLQSLVNGTAEEILHIPTSNSLQICLVKTGETTPMISALELRPMGNDSYITKSGSLNLYSRRYFSKSGSNIRYMKDVYDRTWVSYGARFPREWTQISTALEVNNSNKYVPPKDALINAATPTNASAP
;
A
#
# COMPACT_ATOMS: atom_id res chain seq x y z
N LEU A 1 2.97 -14.96 -10.38
CA LEU A 1 4.12 -14.15 -9.95
C LEU A 1 4.76 -14.82 -8.75
N TYR A 2 6.05 -15.11 -8.83
CA TYR A 2 6.82 -15.76 -7.79
C TYR A 2 7.95 -14.85 -7.33
N LEU A 3 8.25 -14.91 -6.03
CA LEU A 3 9.44 -14.34 -5.42
C LEU A 3 10.34 -15.48 -4.93
N GLY A 4 11.41 -15.75 -5.67
CA GLY A 4 12.18 -16.98 -5.55
C GLY A 4 11.25 -18.20 -5.73
N PRO A 5 11.27 -19.19 -4.81
CA PRO A 5 10.39 -20.36 -4.88
C PRO A 5 8.95 -20.09 -4.41
N ASN A 6 8.66 -18.92 -3.84
CA ASN A 6 7.39 -18.67 -3.16
C ASN A 6 6.36 -18.01 -4.09
N PRO A 7 5.10 -18.52 -4.13
CA PRO A 7 4.04 -17.84 -4.86
C PRO A 7 3.72 -16.52 -4.17
N TRP A 8 3.70 -15.44 -4.97
CA TRP A 8 3.33 -14.11 -4.50
C TRP A 8 1.90 -13.77 -4.90
N ALA A 9 1.60 -13.74 -6.20
CA ALA A 9 0.29 -13.33 -6.70
C ALA A 9 -0.04 -13.97 -8.06
N THR A 10 -1.33 -14.03 -8.39
CA THR A 10 -1.82 -14.35 -9.74
C THR A 10 -2.05 -13.05 -10.49
N VAL A 11 -1.40 -12.88 -11.63
CA VAL A 11 -1.51 -11.65 -12.42
C VAL A 11 -2.64 -11.82 -13.43
N ASP A 12 -3.62 -10.93 -13.37
CA ASP A 12 -4.71 -10.85 -14.34
C ASP A 12 -4.79 -9.44 -14.93
N LEU A 13 -4.72 -9.37 -16.26
CA LEU A 13 -4.76 -8.10 -17.01
C LEU A 13 -6.18 -7.77 -17.51
N GLN A 14 -7.14 -8.67 -17.37
CA GLN A 14 -8.50 -8.53 -17.91
C GLN A 14 -9.54 -8.16 -16.85
N SER A 15 -9.42 -8.69 -15.62
CA SER A 15 -10.42 -8.44 -14.57
C SER A 15 -10.39 -7.02 -13.99
N LEU A 16 -9.23 -6.35 -14.04
CA LEU A 16 -9.05 -5.01 -13.50
C LEU A 16 -8.75 -4.01 -14.62
N VAL A 17 -9.38 -2.83 -14.56
CA VAL A 17 -9.29 -1.77 -15.58
C VAL A 17 -7.84 -1.38 -15.90
N ASN A 18 -6.94 -1.46 -14.92
CA ASN A 18 -5.51 -1.12 -15.08
C ASN A 18 -4.60 -2.34 -14.88
N GLY A 19 -5.15 -3.56 -15.03
CA GLY A 19 -4.48 -4.80 -14.70
C GLY A 19 -4.22 -4.97 -13.20
N THR A 20 -3.33 -5.91 -12.89
CA THR A 20 -2.98 -6.28 -11.52
C THR A 20 -1.74 -5.52 -11.06
N ALA A 21 -1.85 -4.82 -9.93
CA ALA A 21 -0.73 -4.15 -9.26
C ALA A 21 -0.55 -4.77 -7.87
N GLU A 22 0.64 -5.31 -7.62
CA GLU A 22 0.95 -6.07 -6.41
C GLU A 22 2.08 -5.40 -5.64
N GLU A 23 1.96 -5.35 -4.32
CA GLU A 23 2.98 -4.83 -3.42
C GLU A 23 3.31 -5.87 -2.36
N ILE A 24 4.61 -6.12 -2.16
CA ILE A 24 5.14 -7.01 -1.14
C ILE A 24 6.24 -6.32 -0.35
N LEU A 25 6.25 -6.57 0.96
CA LEU A 25 7.38 -6.25 1.82
C LEU A 25 8.13 -7.55 2.11
N HIS A 26 9.39 -7.58 1.67
CA HIS A 26 10.24 -8.75 1.77
C HIS A 26 11.58 -8.37 2.40
N ILE A 27 12.03 -9.17 3.37
CA ILE A 27 13.37 -9.09 3.93
C ILE A 27 14.23 -10.07 3.12
N PRO A 28 15.14 -9.58 2.26
CA PRO A 28 15.96 -10.44 1.43
C PRO A 28 16.96 -11.22 2.29
N THR A 29 17.16 -12.50 1.96
CA THR A 29 18.17 -13.37 2.60
C THR A 29 19.47 -13.46 1.78
N SER A 30 19.51 -12.80 0.62
CA SER A 30 20.61 -12.80 -0.34
C SER A 30 20.70 -11.43 -1.02
N ASN A 31 21.85 -11.14 -1.65
CA ASN A 31 22.04 -9.96 -2.49
C ASN A 31 21.37 -10.09 -3.87
N SER A 32 20.75 -11.23 -4.16
CA SER A 32 20.00 -11.49 -5.38
C SER A 32 18.52 -11.72 -5.08
N LEU A 33 17.65 -11.12 -5.88
CA LEU A 33 16.21 -11.31 -5.84
C LEU A 33 15.74 -11.89 -7.17
N GLN A 34 15.06 -13.03 -7.14
CA GLN A 34 14.51 -13.67 -8.32
C GLN A 34 13.01 -13.41 -8.39
N ILE A 35 12.55 -12.82 -9.47
CA ILE A 35 11.13 -12.58 -9.73
C ILE A 35 10.77 -13.32 -11.01
N CYS A 36 9.80 -14.22 -10.91
CA CYS A 36 9.39 -15.05 -12.04
C CYS A 36 7.89 -14.88 -12.32
N LEU A 37 7.57 -14.50 -13.56
CA LEU A 37 6.21 -14.49 -14.05
C LEU A 37 5.95 -15.76 -14.86
N VAL A 38 5.26 -16.71 -14.23
CA VAL A 38 4.94 -18.01 -14.82
C VAL A 38 3.69 -17.90 -15.70
N LYS A 39 3.76 -18.45 -16.92
CA LYS A 39 2.64 -18.54 -17.86
C LYS A 39 1.63 -19.58 -17.37
N THR A 40 0.36 -19.18 -17.24
CA THR A 40 -0.74 -20.05 -16.77
C THR A 40 -1.88 -20.22 -17.78
N GLY A 41 -1.82 -19.53 -18.92
CA GLY A 41 -2.81 -19.60 -20.00
C GLY A 41 -2.15 -19.33 -21.35
N GLU A 42 -2.93 -19.08 -22.40
CA GLU A 42 -2.39 -18.99 -23.77
C GLU A 42 -1.57 -17.72 -24.06
N THR A 43 -1.88 -16.62 -23.37
CA THR A 43 -1.25 -15.31 -23.59
C THR A 43 0.20 -15.27 -23.09
N THR A 44 0.96 -14.30 -23.59
CA THR A 44 2.34 -14.07 -23.13
C THR A 44 2.32 -13.25 -21.84
N PRO A 45 2.92 -13.74 -20.73
CA PRO A 45 2.98 -12.96 -19.51
C PRO A 45 3.89 -11.74 -19.66
N MET A 46 3.49 -10.61 -19.08
CA MET A 46 4.29 -9.38 -19.09
C MET A 46 4.32 -8.70 -17.72
N ILE A 47 5.44 -8.05 -17.43
CA ILE A 47 5.59 -7.09 -16.33
C ILE A 47 5.82 -5.74 -16.97
N SER A 48 4.91 -4.78 -16.76
CA SER A 48 5.05 -3.41 -17.30
C SER A 48 6.00 -2.56 -16.46
N ALA A 49 6.00 -2.75 -15.14
CA ALA A 49 6.89 -2.07 -14.21
C ALA A 49 7.27 -2.98 -13.05
N LEU A 50 8.54 -2.87 -12.63
CA LEU A 50 9.06 -3.49 -11.41
C LEU A 50 9.77 -2.41 -10.60
N GLU A 51 9.21 -2.08 -9.44
CA GLU A 51 9.74 -1.04 -8.55
C GLU A 51 10.34 -1.69 -7.31
N LEU A 52 11.66 -1.49 -7.09
CA LEU A 52 12.34 -1.91 -5.86
C LEU A 52 12.61 -0.67 -5.00
N ARG A 53 11.99 -0.61 -3.83
CA ARG A 53 12.09 0.53 -2.90
C ARG A 53 12.71 0.05 -1.58
N PRO A 54 13.87 0.59 -1.17
CA PRO A 54 14.40 0.34 0.16
C PRO A 54 13.44 0.84 1.24
N MET A 55 13.39 0.14 2.37
CA MET A 55 12.53 0.49 3.50
C MET A 55 13.30 0.37 4.82
N GLY A 56 12.85 1.13 5.83
CA GLY A 56 13.38 1.02 7.19
C GLY A 56 13.25 -0.40 7.74
N ASN A 57 14.30 -0.87 8.40
CA ASN A 57 14.38 -2.23 8.95
C ASN A 57 13.43 -2.46 10.15
N ASP A 58 12.89 -1.39 10.73
CA ASP A 58 12.07 -1.42 11.93
C ASP A 58 10.59 -1.05 11.70
N SER A 59 10.20 -0.78 10.45
CA SER A 59 8.83 -0.42 10.09
C SER A 59 7.90 -1.64 10.09
N TYR A 60 8.19 -2.66 9.26
CA TYR A 60 7.30 -3.81 9.05
C TYR A 60 7.98 -5.12 9.40
N ILE A 61 8.26 -5.32 10.69
CA ILE A 61 8.91 -6.53 11.19
C ILE A 61 7.91 -7.69 11.13
N THR A 62 8.24 -8.68 10.30
CA THR A 62 7.48 -9.92 10.15
C THR A 62 8.09 -11.04 11.01
N LYS A 63 7.25 -11.91 11.58
CA LYS A 63 7.72 -13.10 12.31
C LYS A 63 8.22 -14.19 11.37
N SER A 64 7.62 -14.29 10.19
CA SER A 64 7.95 -15.30 9.18
C SER A 64 7.43 -14.88 7.82
N GLY A 65 8.24 -15.07 6.78
CA GLY A 65 7.85 -14.80 5.40
C GLY A 65 7.62 -13.32 5.10
N SER A 66 7.18 -13.05 3.88
CA SER A 66 6.90 -11.70 3.38
C SER A 66 5.50 -11.22 3.77
N LEU A 67 5.26 -9.90 3.68
CA LEU A 67 3.93 -9.30 3.86
C LEU A 67 3.37 -8.87 2.50
N ASN A 68 2.16 -9.29 2.18
CA ASN A 68 1.41 -8.77 1.04
C ASN A 68 0.55 -7.57 1.46
N LEU A 69 0.45 -6.57 0.59
CA LEU A 69 -0.43 -5.43 0.84
C LEU A 69 -1.89 -5.84 0.75
N TYR A 70 -2.61 -5.78 1.87
CA TYR A 70 -4.07 -5.91 1.87
C TYR A 70 -4.77 -4.59 1.54
N SER A 71 -4.42 -3.52 2.25
CA SER A 71 -4.99 -2.19 2.07
C SER A 71 -4.10 -1.14 2.71
N ARG A 72 -3.98 0.03 2.06
CA ARG A 72 -3.35 1.21 2.64
C ARG A 72 -4.17 2.45 2.27
N ARG A 73 -4.83 3.02 3.28
CA ARG A 73 -5.75 4.15 3.13
C ARG A 73 -5.44 5.27 4.09
N TYR A 74 -5.89 6.48 3.74
CA TYR A 74 -5.90 7.63 4.63
C TYR A 74 -7.30 8.24 4.69
N PHE A 75 -7.65 8.83 5.82
CA PHE A 75 -9.02 9.23 6.18
C PHE A 75 -9.47 10.53 5.49
N SER A 76 -9.61 10.48 4.16
CA SER A 76 -10.16 11.60 3.37
C SER A 76 -11.30 11.16 2.46
N LYS A 77 -12.36 11.97 2.41
CA LYS A 77 -13.54 11.86 1.52
C LYS A 77 -13.22 12.19 0.07
N SER A 78 -12.11 12.87 -0.18
CA SER A 78 -11.64 13.25 -1.51
C SER A 78 -10.11 13.29 -1.54
N GLY A 79 -9.53 13.47 -2.73
CA GLY A 79 -8.09 13.56 -2.88
C GLY A 79 -7.49 12.40 -3.66
N SER A 80 -6.34 12.66 -4.26
CA SER A 80 -5.59 11.72 -5.08
C SER A 80 -4.84 10.69 -4.22
N ASN A 81 -4.28 9.68 -4.88
CA ASN A 81 -3.31 8.82 -4.24
C ASN A 81 -2.08 9.64 -3.81
N ILE A 82 -1.52 9.31 -2.65
CA ILE A 82 -0.23 9.83 -2.19
C ILE A 82 0.84 8.78 -2.54
N ARG A 83 1.93 9.21 -3.17
CA ARG A 83 3.07 8.37 -3.60
C ARG A 83 4.40 9.14 -3.43
N TYR A 84 5.42 8.79 -4.22
CA TYR A 84 6.72 9.43 -4.35
C TYR A 84 6.68 10.97 -4.23
N MET A 85 7.74 11.53 -3.66
CA MET A 85 7.88 12.92 -3.16
C MET A 85 7.08 13.24 -1.89
N LYS A 86 5.98 12.52 -1.59
CA LYS A 86 5.18 12.72 -0.37
C LYS A 86 5.34 11.60 0.64
N ASP A 87 5.54 10.36 0.17
CA ASP A 87 5.90 9.20 0.99
C ASP A 87 7.36 8.81 0.72
N VAL A 88 8.18 8.75 1.76
CA VAL A 88 9.63 8.47 1.66
C VAL A 88 9.95 7.07 1.15
N TYR A 89 9.01 6.13 1.30
CA TYR A 89 9.14 4.75 0.82
C TYR A 89 8.36 4.50 -0.47
N ASP A 90 7.80 5.55 -1.09
CA ASP A 90 6.96 5.48 -2.30
C ASP A 90 5.79 4.49 -2.20
N ARG A 91 5.26 4.31 -0.98
CA ARG A 91 4.04 3.53 -0.77
C ARG A 91 2.86 4.27 -1.36
N THR A 92 1.94 3.52 -1.96
CA THR A 92 0.68 4.09 -2.42
C THR A 92 -0.32 4.17 -1.28
N TRP A 93 -0.78 5.37 -0.95
CA TRP A 93 -1.89 5.60 -0.03
C TRP A 93 -3.12 6.06 -0.81
N VAL A 94 -4.22 5.33 -0.67
CA VAL A 94 -5.46 5.61 -1.40
C VAL A 94 -6.44 6.32 -0.46
N SER A 95 -7.07 7.41 -0.93
CA SER A 95 -8.11 8.06 -0.13
C SER A 95 -9.30 7.10 0.05
N TYR A 96 -10.09 7.30 1.10
CA TYR A 96 -11.38 6.63 1.19
C TYR A 96 -12.32 7.09 0.07
N GLY A 97 -12.23 8.37 -0.32
CA GLY A 97 -12.96 8.90 -1.46
C GLY A 97 -14.47 8.68 -1.29
N ALA A 98 -15.12 8.23 -2.35
CA ALA A 98 -16.54 7.86 -2.35
C ALA A 98 -16.89 6.67 -1.41
N ARG A 99 -15.90 5.93 -0.91
CA ARG A 99 -16.08 4.82 0.05
C ARG A 99 -15.91 5.26 1.51
N PHE A 100 -15.83 6.55 1.78
CA PHE A 100 -15.78 7.05 3.16
C PHE A 100 -17.08 6.67 3.89
N PRO A 101 -17.01 6.01 5.05
CA PRO A 101 -18.19 5.58 5.80
C PRO A 101 -19.11 6.75 6.16
N ARG A 102 -20.42 6.55 6.06
CA ARG A 102 -21.42 7.61 6.35
C ARG A 102 -21.51 7.89 7.85
N GLU A 103 -21.17 6.89 8.64
CA GLU A 103 -21.13 6.90 10.09
C GLU A 103 -19.93 7.67 10.62
N TRP A 104 -19.01 8.09 9.76
CA TRP A 104 -17.80 8.83 10.13
C TRP A 104 -17.84 10.27 9.62
N THR A 105 -17.36 11.18 10.47
CA THR A 105 -17.08 12.57 10.13
C THR A 105 -15.59 12.74 9.95
N GLN A 106 -15.18 13.22 8.76
CA GLN A 106 -13.79 13.58 8.51
C GLN A 106 -13.46 14.85 9.30
N ILE A 107 -12.32 14.82 9.97
CA ILE A 107 -11.70 15.98 10.59
C ILE A 107 -10.32 16.20 9.97
N SER A 108 -9.85 17.44 9.99
CA SER A 108 -8.52 17.79 9.48
C SER A 108 -7.87 18.87 10.33
N THR A 109 -6.54 18.98 10.20
CA THR A 109 -5.76 20.03 10.87
C THR A 109 -4.82 20.70 9.89
N ALA A 110 -4.58 22.00 10.10
CA ALA A 110 -3.53 22.76 9.41
C ALA A 110 -2.20 22.75 10.20
N LEU A 111 -2.21 22.23 11.43
CA LEU A 111 -1.02 22.12 12.26
C LEU A 111 -0.14 20.97 11.78
N GLU A 112 1.17 21.10 12.03
CA GLU A 112 2.09 20.00 11.78
C GLU A 112 1.81 18.82 12.71
N VAL A 113 1.49 17.68 12.13
CA VAL A 113 1.29 16.44 12.89
C VAL A 113 2.64 15.78 13.13
N ASN A 114 2.95 15.53 14.40
CA ASN A 114 4.15 14.81 14.79
C ASN A 114 4.16 13.41 14.14
N ASN A 115 5.24 13.10 13.43
CA ASN A 115 5.42 11.83 12.72
C ASN A 115 6.59 11.01 13.27
N SER A 116 6.79 11.04 14.60
CA SER A 116 7.84 10.28 15.29
C SER A 116 7.45 8.81 15.43
N ASN A 117 7.30 8.10 14.31
CA ASN A 117 7.06 6.66 14.28
C ASN A 117 7.89 5.98 13.19
N LYS A 118 8.13 4.68 13.37
CA LYS A 118 8.99 3.86 12.49
C LYS A 118 8.40 3.64 11.10
N TYR A 119 7.10 3.85 10.92
CA TYR A 119 6.42 3.67 9.63
C TYR A 119 6.56 4.89 8.72
N VAL A 120 6.88 6.06 9.26
CA VAL A 120 7.05 7.33 8.53
C VAL A 120 5.92 7.56 7.49
N PRO A 121 4.64 7.48 7.86
CA PRO A 121 3.53 7.79 6.96
C PRO A 121 3.64 9.23 6.43
N PRO A 122 3.07 9.53 5.25
CA PRO A 122 3.19 10.85 4.64
C PRO A 122 2.38 11.87 5.45
N LYS A 123 2.91 13.10 5.61
CA LYS A 123 2.25 14.17 6.37
C LYS A 123 0.84 14.47 5.83
N ASP A 124 0.67 14.44 4.51
CA ASP A 124 -0.62 14.62 3.82
C ASP A 124 -1.69 13.58 4.23
N ALA A 125 -1.27 12.38 4.64
CA ALA A 125 -2.19 11.40 5.21
C ALA A 125 -2.53 11.73 6.67
N LEU A 126 -1.54 12.15 7.45
CA LEU A 126 -1.67 12.39 8.89
C LEU A 126 -2.52 13.61 9.26
N ILE A 127 -2.60 14.62 8.39
CA ILE A 127 -3.45 15.80 8.63
C ILE A 127 -4.95 15.50 8.54
N ASN A 128 -5.33 14.29 8.11
CA ASN A 128 -6.70 13.85 7.96
C ASN A 128 -7.02 12.69 8.92
N ALA A 129 -8.15 12.77 9.60
CA ALA A 129 -8.65 11.71 10.48
C ALA A 129 -10.17 11.59 10.38
N ALA A 130 -10.73 10.60 11.08
CA ALA A 130 -12.16 10.36 11.13
C ALA A 130 -12.61 10.15 12.58
N THR A 131 -13.79 10.65 12.92
CA THR A 131 -14.48 10.37 14.18
C THR A 131 -15.85 9.79 13.89
N PRO A 132 -16.47 9.03 14.81
CA PRO A 132 -17.88 8.71 14.71
C PRO A 132 -18.72 10.00 14.56
N THR A 133 -19.68 9.99 13.64
CA THR A 133 -20.65 11.09 13.48
C THR A 133 -21.60 11.14 14.67
N ASN A 134 -21.93 9.98 15.24
CA ASN A 134 -22.69 9.86 16.46
C ASN A 134 -21.76 9.41 17.60
N ALA A 135 -21.46 10.30 18.53
CA ALA A 135 -20.58 10.04 19.67
C ALA A 135 -21.10 8.95 20.63
N SER A 136 -22.38 8.58 20.52
CA SER A 136 -23.04 7.57 21.34
C SER A 136 -23.31 6.26 20.61
N ALA A 137 -22.93 6.13 19.33
CA ALA A 137 -22.99 4.85 18.61
C ALA A 137 -21.78 3.98 19.00
N PRO A 138 -21.93 2.64 19.05
CA PRO A 138 -20.81 1.73 19.34
C PRO A 138 -19.68 1.84 18.31
#